data_AF-A0Y1H9-F1
#
_entry.id   AF-A0Y1H9-F1
#
_cell.length_a   1.000
_cell.length_b   1.000
_cell.length_c   1.000
_cell.angle_alpha   90.00
_cell.angle_beta   90.00
_cell.angle_gamma   90.00
#
_symmetry.space_group_name_H-M   'P 1'
#
loop_
_entity.id
_entity.type
_entity.pdbx_description
1 polymer ?
#
loop_
_entity_poly.entity_id
_entity_poly.type
_entity_poly.pdbx_seq_one_letter_code
_entity_poly.pdbx_strand_id
1 'polypeptide(L)'
;MGLILGPVLLIWLAIFIYSIRLGYLLIYKNMALDITLITFTVALVGAIAFVFYGYRQFINETSLWAFQIPSYFVFNKFAIFTVILALCLHLFSTSVQTSTAVNCVVFILLFMFSAGVLLSVGLHDRFIGYNNIQLTH
;
A
#
# COMPACT_ATOMS: atom_id res chain seq x y z
N MET A 1 21.73 3.15 -5.55
CA MET A 1 20.28 3.42 -5.77
C MET A 1 19.45 3.53 -4.49
N GLY A 2 19.96 3.16 -3.31
CA GLY A 2 19.29 3.45 -2.02
C GLY A 2 18.97 4.94 -1.81
N LEU A 3 19.76 5.84 -2.41
CA LEU A 3 19.52 7.29 -2.41
C LEU A 3 18.20 7.71 -3.07
N ILE A 4 17.69 6.93 -4.03
CA ILE A 4 16.42 7.21 -4.73
C ILE A 4 15.26 6.47 -4.04
N LEU A 5 15.50 5.26 -3.53
CA LEU A 5 14.50 4.48 -2.82
C LEU A 5 14.04 5.15 -1.52
N GLY A 6 14.96 5.75 -0.76
CA GLY A 6 14.64 6.42 0.51
C GLY A 6 13.57 7.51 0.38
N PRO A 7 13.77 8.54 -0.46
CA PRO A 7 12.78 9.61 -0.66
C PRO A 7 11.41 9.09 -1.12
N VAL A 8 11.38 8.11 -2.03
CA VAL A 8 10.11 7.57 -2.51
C VAL A 8 9.41 6.75 -1.41
N LEU A 9 10.16 6.07 -0.55
CA LEU A 9 9.60 5.42 0.64
C LEU A 9 8.97 6.41 1.61
N LEU A 10 9.56 7.59 1.78
CA LEU A 10 8.98 8.65 2.60
C LEU A 10 7.65 9.15 2.03
N ILE A 11 7.51 9.20 0.70
CA ILE A 11 6.24 9.53 0.05
C ILE A 11 5.18 8.45 0.38
N TRP A 12 5.54 7.17 0.27
CA TRP A 12 4.65 6.06 0.65
C TRP A 12 4.27 6.10 2.13
N LEU A 13 5.22 6.45 3.01
CA LEU A 13 4.97 6.66 4.43
C LEU A 13 4.01 7.82 4.68
N ALA A 14 4.18 8.94 3.99
CA ALA A 14 3.28 10.09 4.09
C ALA A 14 1.84 9.72 3.65
N ILE A 15 1.70 8.96 2.55
CA ILE A 15 0.40 8.44 2.09
C ILE A 15 -0.20 7.50 3.13
N PHE A 16 0.61 6.64 3.75
CA PHE A 16 0.16 5.74 4.80
C PHE A 16 -0.39 6.50 6.02
N ILE A 17 0.37 7.47 6.53
CA ILE A 17 -0.07 8.34 7.64
C ILE A 17 -1.35 9.09 7.26
N TYR A 18 -1.42 9.61 6.02
CA TYR A 18 -2.61 10.27 5.50
C TYR A 18 -3.83 9.33 5.46
N SER A 19 -3.64 8.08 5.04
CA SER A 19 -4.70 7.06 5.01
C SER A 19 -5.20 6.74 6.42
N ILE A 20 -4.31 6.64 7.43
CA ILE A 20 -4.71 6.43 8.82
C ILE A 20 -5.57 7.59 9.32
N ARG A 21 -5.16 8.83 9.01
CA ARG A 21 -5.95 10.02 9.36
C ARG A 21 -7.34 9.97 8.73
N LEU A 22 -7.45 9.56 7.47
CA LEU A 22 -8.74 9.37 6.81
C LEU A 22 -9.60 8.30 7.49
N GLY A 23 -9.00 7.16 7.83
CA GLY A 23 -9.66 6.10 8.59
C GLY A 23 -10.19 6.59 9.94
N TYR A 24 -9.41 7.40 10.66
CA TYR A 24 -9.85 8.03 11.90
C TYR A 24 -11.03 8.99 11.70
N LEU A 25 -11.00 9.83 10.64
CA LEU A 25 -12.09 10.74 10.32
C LEU A 25 -13.38 10.01 9.95
N LEU A 26 -13.29 8.85 9.28
CA LEU A 26 -14.42 7.99 8.99
C LEU A 26 -15.09 7.50 10.28
N ILE A 27 -14.29 7.06 11.27
CA ILE A 27 -14.79 6.62 12.58
C ILE A 27 -15.43 7.80 13.33
N TYR A 28 -14.76 8.96 13.35
CA TYR A 28 -15.24 10.15 14.06
C TYR A 28 -16.58 10.68 13.53
N LYS A 29 -16.88 10.48 12.24
CA LYS A 29 -18.15 10.87 11.61
C LYS A 29 -19.31 9.92 11.89
N ASN A 30 -19.24 9.11 12.96
CA ASN A 30 -20.26 8.12 13.36
C ASN A 30 -20.58 7.12 12.24
N MET A 31 -19.56 6.65 11.54
CA MET A 31 -19.72 5.50 10.65
C MET A 31 -20.13 4.28 11.48
N ALA A 32 -21.12 3.53 11.00
CA ALA A 32 -21.59 2.32 11.69
C ALA A 32 -20.41 1.35 11.93
N LEU A 33 -20.42 0.70 13.10
CA LEU A 33 -19.35 -0.18 13.55
C LEU A 33 -19.10 -1.31 12.53
N ASP A 34 -20.16 -1.92 12.02
CA ASP A 34 -20.08 -3.01 11.05
C ASP A 34 -19.36 -2.58 9.76
N ILE A 35 -19.72 -1.41 9.22
CA ILE A 35 -19.12 -0.90 7.99
C ILE A 35 -17.66 -0.53 8.23
N THR A 36 -17.34 0.00 9.41
CA THR A 36 -15.95 0.32 9.79
C THR A 36 -15.12 -0.96 9.81
N LEU A 37 -15.61 -2.00 10.49
CA LEU A 37 -14.91 -3.27 10.63
C LEU A 37 -14.69 -3.94 9.26
N ILE A 38 -15.70 -3.94 8.39
CA ILE A 38 -15.59 -4.43 7.01
C ILE A 38 -14.55 -3.64 6.24
N THR A 39 -14.60 -2.31 6.30
CA THR A 39 -13.70 -1.42 5.54
C THR A 39 -12.24 -1.65 5.92
N PHE A 40 -11.93 -1.69 7.21
CA PHE A 40 -10.57 -1.97 7.69
C PHE A 40 -10.11 -3.39 7.36
N THR A 41 -10.99 -4.38 7.52
CA THR A 41 -10.66 -5.78 7.20
C THR A 41 -10.34 -5.93 5.71
N VAL A 42 -11.15 -5.33 4.82
CA VAL A 42 -10.91 -5.35 3.38
C VAL A 42 -9.60 -4.65 3.02
N ALA A 43 -9.30 -3.49 3.64
CA ALA A 43 -8.05 -2.79 3.41
C ALA A 43 -6.82 -3.62 3.83
N LEU A 44 -6.91 -4.31 4.97
CA LEU A 44 -5.83 -5.13 5.54
C LEU A 44 -5.60 -6.41 4.72
N VAL A 45 -6.69 -7.13 4.39
CA VAL A 45 -6.64 -8.32 3.52
C VAL A 45 -6.13 -7.93 2.13
N GLY A 46 -6.57 -6.80 1.59
CA GLY A 46 -6.08 -6.27 0.32
C GLY A 46 -4.57 -5.98 0.34
N ALA A 47 -4.07 -5.38 1.42
CA ALA A 47 -2.64 -5.08 1.56
C ALA A 47 -1.82 -6.37 1.56
N ILE A 48 -2.26 -7.37 2.34
CA ILE A 48 -1.63 -8.68 2.41
C ILE A 48 -1.65 -9.37 1.03
N ALA A 49 -2.81 -9.38 0.35
CA ALA A 49 -2.96 -9.98 -0.97
C ALA A 49 -2.04 -9.32 -2.01
N PHE A 50 -1.92 -8.00 -1.99
CA PHE A 50 -1.00 -7.24 -2.86
C PHE A 50 0.46 -7.65 -2.63
N VAL A 51 0.87 -7.76 -1.37
CA VAL A 51 2.22 -8.20 -0.98
C VAL A 51 2.49 -9.62 -1.50
N PHE A 52 1.61 -10.58 -1.20
CA PHE A 52 1.75 -11.98 -1.64
C PHE A 52 1.80 -12.11 -3.16
N TYR A 53 0.92 -11.39 -3.87
CA TYR A 53 0.89 -11.43 -5.32
C TYR A 53 2.18 -10.89 -5.93
N GLY A 54 2.71 -9.78 -5.40
CA GLY A 54 3.98 -9.21 -5.86
C GLY A 54 5.17 -10.13 -5.60
N TYR A 55 5.22 -10.81 -4.44
CA TYR A 55 6.28 -11.77 -4.13
C TYR A 55 6.26 -13.01 -5.02
N ARG A 56 5.09 -13.42 -5.51
CA ARG A 56 4.95 -14.62 -6.35
C ARG A 56 5.78 -14.53 -7.64
N GLN A 57 6.03 -13.33 -8.15
CA GLN A 57 6.87 -13.10 -9.32
C GLN A 57 8.34 -13.48 -9.09
N PHE A 58 8.81 -13.51 -7.83
CA PHE A 58 10.21 -13.70 -7.47
C PHE A 58 10.52 -15.10 -6.88
N ILE A 59 9.52 -15.99 -6.77
CA ILE A 59 9.68 -17.31 -6.14
C ILE A 59 10.64 -18.22 -6.92
N ASN A 60 10.69 -18.09 -8.25
CA ASN A 60 11.51 -18.94 -9.11
C ASN A 60 12.90 -18.34 -9.42
N GLU A 61 13.20 -17.15 -8.88
CA GLU A 61 14.44 -16.45 -9.17
C GLU A 61 15.58 -16.97 -8.29
N THR A 62 16.70 -17.36 -8.90
CA THR A 62 17.85 -17.94 -8.19
C THR A 62 18.83 -16.88 -7.68
N SER A 63 18.85 -15.71 -8.32
CA SER A 63 19.64 -14.56 -7.90
C SER A 63 18.86 -13.27 -8.10
N LEU A 64 18.77 -12.43 -7.07
CA LEU A 64 18.12 -11.13 -7.14
C LEU A 64 19.05 -10.05 -6.62
N TRP A 65 18.98 -8.90 -7.25
CA TRP A 65 19.65 -7.73 -6.72
C TRP A 65 18.94 -7.28 -5.43
N ALA A 66 19.69 -6.86 -4.40
CA ALA A 66 19.15 -6.59 -3.06
C ALA A 66 17.98 -5.58 -3.07
N PHE A 67 18.00 -4.62 -3.98
CA PHE A 67 16.96 -3.60 -4.11
C PHE A 67 15.89 -3.91 -5.17
N GLN A 68 15.97 -5.07 -5.84
CA GLN A 68 15.05 -5.43 -6.92
C GLN A 68 13.62 -5.57 -6.42
N ILE A 69 13.41 -6.29 -5.32
CA ILE A 69 12.09 -6.47 -4.70
C ILE A 69 11.55 -5.13 -4.17
N PRO A 70 12.27 -4.36 -3.31
CA PRO A 70 11.83 -3.04 -2.89
C PRO A 70 11.49 -2.11 -4.06
N SER A 71 12.33 -2.06 -5.10
CA SER A 71 12.10 -1.19 -6.25
C SER A 71 10.86 -1.58 -7.06
N TYR A 72 10.59 -2.88 -7.21
CA TYR A 72 9.38 -3.37 -7.86
C TYR A 72 8.11 -2.89 -7.18
N PHE A 73 8.05 -2.98 -5.84
CA PHE A 73 6.88 -2.53 -5.09
C PHE A 73 6.74 -1.01 -5.07
N VAL A 74 7.84 -0.29 -4.83
CA VAL A 74 7.86 1.17 -4.73
C VAL A 74 7.49 1.85 -6.05
N PHE A 75 7.93 1.29 -7.19
CA PHE A 75 7.66 1.80 -8.53
C PHE A 75 6.54 1.04 -9.26
N ASN A 76 5.67 0.35 -8.52
CA ASN A 76 4.56 -0.38 -9.13
C ASN A 76 3.59 0.61 -9.80
N LYS A 77 3.58 0.62 -11.14
CA LYS A 77 2.74 1.53 -11.95
C LYS A 77 1.26 1.45 -11.60
N PHE A 78 0.77 0.24 -11.31
CA PHE A 78 -0.63 0.02 -10.95
C PHE A 78 -0.96 0.62 -9.58
N ALA A 79 -0.08 0.41 -8.59
CA ALA A 79 -0.26 0.99 -7.26
C ALA A 79 -0.22 2.53 -7.31
N ILE A 80 0.76 3.10 -8.02
CA ILE A 80 0.89 4.56 -8.19
C ILE A 80 -0.36 5.13 -8.86
N PHE A 81 -0.79 4.55 -9.99
CA PHE A 81 -1.97 5.03 -10.72
C PHE A 81 -3.23 4.99 -9.85
N THR A 82 -3.43 3.89 -9.12
CA THR A 82 -4.62 3.71 -8.28
C THR A 82 -4.62 4.66 -7.08
N VAL A 83 -3.46 4.93 -6.47
CA VAL A 83 -3.32 5.90 -5.39
C VAL A 83 -3.59 7.32 -5.89
N ILE A 84 -3.03 7.70 -7.04
CA ILE A 84 -3.32 9.01 -7.64
C ILE A 84 -4.81 9.16 -7.94
N LEU A 85 -5.44 8.12 -8.49
CA LEU A 85 -6.87 8.12 -8.76
C LEU A 85 -7.70 8.27 -7.47
N ALA A 86 -7.31 7.56 -6.40
CA ALA A 86 -7.97 7.67 -5.09
C ALA A 86 -7.82 9.08 -4.48
N LEU A 87 -6.64 9.70 -4.61
CA LEU A 87 -6.42 11.08 -4.17
C LEU A 87 -7.26 12.07 -4.98
N CYS A 88 -7.32 11.91 -6.31
CA CYS A 88 -8.20 12.73 -7.16
C CYS A 88 -9.66 12.59 -6.73
N LEU A 89 -10.16 11.36 -6.56
CA LEU A 89 -11.52 11.10 -6.08
C LEU A 89 -11.79 11.79 -4.75
N HIS A 90 -10.83 11.75 -3.83
CA HIS A 90 -10.95 12.43 -2.54
C HIS A 90 -11.04 13.95 -2.67
N LEU A 91 -10.20 14.56 -3.52
CA LEU A 91 -10.21 16.02 -3.73
C LEU A 91 -11.56 16.48 -4.31
N PHE A 92 -12.10 15.78 -5.31
CA PHE A 92 -13.43 16.08 -5.85
C PHE A 92 -14.54 15.80 -4.83
N SER A 93 -14.36 14.80 -3.97
CA SER A 93 -15.30 14.44 -2.89
C SER A 93 -15.41 15.51 -1.81
N THR A 94 -14.39 16.34 -1.57
CA THR A 94 -14.52 17.45 -0.61
C THR A 94 -15.37 18.61 -1.12
N SER A 95 -15.54 18.73 -2.43
CA SER A 95 -16.32 19.79 -3.09
C SER A 95 -17.81 19.44 -3.21
N VAL A 96 -18.13 18.17 -3.44
CA VAL A 96 -19.49 17.66 -3.61
C VAL A 96 -19.85 16.82 -2.40
N GLN A 97 -21.01 17.03 -1.78
CA GLN A 97 -21.53 16.19 -0.69
C GLN A 97 -21.55 14.72 -1.12
N THR A 98 -20.47 14.01 -0.81
CA THR A 98 -20.18 12.67 -1.32
C THR A 98 -20.54 11.63 -0.29
N SER A 99 -20.98 10.48 -0.78
CA SER A 99 -21.42 9.38 0.07
C SER A 99 -20.26 8.83 0.92
N THR A 100 -20.59 8.39 2.13
CA THR A 100 -19.66 7.71 3.04
C THR A 100 -18.94 6.55 2.36
N ALA A 101 -19.63 5.84 1.44
CA ALA A 101 -19.07 4.74 0.65
C ALA A 101 -17.84 5.15 -0.18
N VAL A 102 -17.87 6.31 -0.84
CA VAL A 102 -16.73 6.79 -1.64
C VAL A 102 -15.51 7.03 -0.76
N ASN A 103 -15.71 7.63 0.41
CA ASN A 103 -14.62 7.84 1.37
C ASN A 103 -14.03 6.52 1.90
N CYS A 104 -14.87 5.48 2.07
CA CYS A 104 -14.40 4.15 2.44
C CYS A 104 -13.53 3.53 1.35
N VAL A 105 -13.96 3.61 0.08
CA VAL A 105 -13.17 3.10 -1.06
C VAL A 105 -11.85 3.83 -1.18
N VAL A 106 -11.85 5.16 -1.07
CA VAL A 106 -10.62 5.97 -1.06
C VAL A 106 -9.68 5.52 0.05
N PHE A 107 -10.19 5.37 1.28
CA PHE A 107 -9.40 4.88 2.40
C PHE A 107 -8.82 3.49 2.12
N ILE A 108 -9.63 2.54 1.66
CA ILE A 108 -9.19 1.17 1.33
C ILE A 108 -8.04 1.22 0.33
N LEU A 109 -8.18 1.95 -0.78
CA LEU A 109 -7.14 2.01 -1.81
C LEU A 109 -5.85 2.63 -1.29
N LEU A 110 -5.95 3.77 -0.60
CA LEU A 110 -4.76 4.45 -0.06
C LEU A 110 -4.04 3.59 0.98
N PHE A 111 -4.79 3.01 1.93
CA PHE A 111 -4.23 2.17 2.98
C PHE A 111 -3.64 0.88 2.39
N MET A 112 -4.38 0.19 1.54
CA MET A 112 -3.98 -1.08 0.93
C MET A 112 -2.61 -0.99 0.24
N PHE A 113 -2.44 -0.01 -0.65
CA PHE A 113 -1.19 0.12 -1.41
C PHE A 113 -0.06 0.71 -0.58
N SER A 114 -0.32 1.72 0.26
CA SER A 114 0.75 2.31 1.07
C SER A 114 1.25 1.34 2.16
N ALA A 115 0.35 0.68 2.88
CA ALA A 115 0.71 -0.36 3.84
C ALA A 115 1.36 -1.55 3.13
N GLY A 116 0.83 -1.98 1.98
CA GLY A 116 1.39 -3.08 1.19
C GLY A 116 2.82 -2.81 0.74
N VAL A 117 3.11 -1.62 0.19
CA VAL A 117 4.48 -1.24 -0.22
C VAL A 117 5.42 -1.20 0.97
N LEU A 118 5.01 -0.60 2.10
CA LEU A 118 5.84 -0.54 3.32
C LEU A 118 6.10 -1.93 3.90
N LEU A 119 5.09 -2.80 3.95
CA LEU A 119 5.21 -4.19 4.41
C LEU A 119 6.12 -4.99 3.49
N SER A 120 6.00 -4.85 2.18
CA SER A 120 6.88 -5.52 1.22
C SER A 120 8.33 -5.12 1.45
N VAL A 121 8.63 -3.84 1.62
CA VAL A 121 10.00 -3.39 1.92
C VAL A 121 10.46 -3.89 3.28
N GLY A 122 9.62 -3.92 4.31
CA GLY A 122 10.01 -4.44 5.63
C GLY A 122 10.24 -5.96 5.67
N LEU A 123 9.60 -6.72 4.78
CA LEU A 123 9.62 -8.19 4.77
C LEU A 123 10.59 -8.80 3.75
N HIS A 124 11.19 -8.01 2.86
CA HIS A 124 11.99 -8.54 1.75
C HIS A 124 13.19 -9.38 2.21
N ASP A 125 13.88 -8.97 3.29
CA ASP A 125 15.01 -9.72 3.85
C ASP A 125 14.59 -11.13 4.32
N ARG A 126 13.40 -11.26 4.92
CA ARG A 126 12.86 -12.55 5.36
C ARG A 126 12.49 -13.44 4.17
N PHE A 127 11.95 -12.85 3.09
CA PHE A 127 11.61 -13.60 1.88
C PHE A 127 12.86 -14.14 1.17
N ILE A 128 13.91 -13.33 1.07
CA ILE A 128 15.19 -13.72 0.47
C ILE A 128 15.84 -14.84 1.28
N GLY A 129 15.85 -14.71 2.62
CA GLY A 129 16.36 -15.75 3.52
C GLY A 129 15.57 -17.06 3.46
N TYR A 130 14.24 -17.01 3.36
CA TYR A 130 13.40 -18.21 3.28
C TYR A 130 13.58 -18.97 1.96
N ASN A 131 13.75 -18.24 0.85
CA ASN A 131 13.87 -18.83 -0.48
C ASN A 131 15.32 -19.10 -0.91
N ASN A 132 16.32 -18.90 -0.03
CA ASN A 132 17.75 -19.06 -0.31
C ASN A 132 18.21 -18.33 -1.60
N ILE A 133 17.63 -17.15 -1.87
CA ILE A 133 17.94 -16.39 -3.08
C ILE A 133 19.31 -15.73 -2.89
N GLN A 134 20.21 -15.92 -3.86
CA GLN A 134 21.52 -15.28 -3.80
C GLN A 134 21.41 -13.79 -4.13
N LEU A 135 21.92 -12.95 -3.23
CA LEU A 135 21.98 -11.50 -3.44
C LEU A 135 23.13 -11.16 -4.38
N THR A 136 22.82 -10.59 -5.54
CA THR A 136 23.82 -9.97 -6.43
C THR A 136 24.00 -8.49 -6.06
N HIS A 137 25.21 -7.97 -6.26
CA HIS A 137 25.65 -6.63 -5.83
C HIS A 137 24.84 -5.45 -6.41
#